data_AF-A0A0S4KNF7-F1
#
_entry.id   AF-A0A0S4KNF7-F1
#
_cell.length_a   1.000
_cell.length_b   1.000
_cell.length_c   1.000
_cell.angle_alpha   90.00
_cell.angle_beta   90.00
_cell.angle_gamma   90.00
#
_symmetry.space_group_name_H-M   'P 1'
#
loop_
_entity.id
_entity.type
_entity.pdbx_description
1 polymer ?
#
loop_
_entity_poly.entity_id
_entity_poly.type
_entity_poly.pdbx_seq_one_letter_code
_entity_poly.pdbx_strand_id
1 'polypeptide(L)'
;MRLSITRRIGALPFHPMALGALSSLQQILETSPNTVARTQALLSLPVKERAEFESPMLFVSPKHDGIRVLTHVPLEQAAAAKIGRPKSATLSKTTKRRPSRITEEEAPIVTCFSRFGRPLRGLFWIEKELELLRELCGDPNLSLDGELYVHTQALQAHLQGASSPPPWEMKGTDGFSLVSGLLQRFRGSAIALPTTHAELLRLTPEIPKYCIFDIVKYSPSLQRFNGTRTRKSLKAIQDAALAASGAPVVSLLAVTPNHTPFVQRLRALNFLMCLLDLHRSHYGSSSAGAGKHVQSVPYKSIDSIHSARTVLMEFTAAGYEGAVIRTSLNRYHAEDRKSGSQNGFRSTTAVKLLPMIEDEFVVWDIVTSPKFSGLECATKTGATFRVPFSSVAPEELQDSSSDLAMLKKLRGSRKADCFVVGTYVTLQFQSRLPSGIPRFPKLKGIRGGAGWYL
;
A
#
# COMPACT_ATOMS: atom_id res chain seq x y z
N MET A 1 -20.01 20.95 41.27
CA MET A 1 -18.72 21.54 40.86
C MET A 1 -18.38 21.08 39.45
N ARG A 2 -18.47 21.97 38.45
CA ARG A 2 -18.10 21.70 37.06
C ARG A 2 -16.64 22.12 36.86
N LEU A 3 -15.73 21.15 36.67
CA LEU A 3 -14.36 21.44 36.27
C LEU A 3 -14.30 21.46 34.74
N SER A 4 -14.01 22.65 34.20
CA SER A 4 -13.76 22.86 32.78
C SER A 4 -12.37 22.30 32.42
N ILE A 5 -12.32 21.29 31.55
CA ILE A 5 -11.06 20.82 30.98
C ILE A 5 -10.83 21.60 29.69
N THR A 6 -10.06 22.69 29.81
CA THR A 6 -9.48 23.42 28.69
C THR A 6 -8.57 22.50 27.86
N ARG A 7 -8.91 22.34 26.58
CA ARG A 7 -8.08 21.73 25.53
C ARG A 7 -6.69 22.37 25.52
N ARG A 8 -5.66 21.61 25.89
CA ARG A 8 -4.28 21.83 25.44
C ARG A 8 -3.98 20.79 24.35
N ILE A 9 -4.14 21.18 23.09
CA ILE A 9 -3.43 20.52 21.98
C ILE A 9 -2.03 21.14 21.97
N GLY A 10 -1.22 20.77 22.96
CA GLY A 10 0.21 21.06 22.98
C GLY A 10 0.92 19.93 22.24
N ALA A 11 1.79 20.31 21.30
CA ALA A 11 2.72 19.48 20.53
C ALA A 11 2.81 18.00 20.94
N LEU A 12 2.31 17.11 20.08
CA LEU A 12 2.54 15.66 20.22
C LEU A 12 4.06 15.41 20.27
N PRO A 13 4.60 14.82 21.35
CA PRO A 13 6.02 14.48 21.42
C PRO A 13 6.31 13.40 20.38
N PHE A 14 7.09 13.76 19.36
CA PHE A 14 7.62 12.83 18.38
C PHE A 14 8.67 11.98 19.10
N HIS A 15 8.44 10.67 19.24
CA HIS A 15 9.33 9.75 19.96
C HIS A 15 10.20 8.90 19.00
N PRO A 16 11.38 8.47 19.47
CA PRO A 16 12.58 8.28 18.64
C PRO A 16 12.66 7.00 17.79
N MET A 17 11.62 6.16 17.69
CA MET A 17 11.72 4.94 16.85
C MET A 17 11.70 5.22 15.34
N ALA A 18 11.15 6.36 14.91
CA ALA A 18 11.39 6.84 13.54
C ALA A 18 12.84 7.32 13.36
N LEU A 19 13.53 7.75 14.44
CA LEU A 19 14.94 8.13 14.37
C LEU A 19 15.82 6.92 14.06
N GLY A 20 15.55 5.70 14.51
CA GLY A 20 16.41 4.55 14.11
C GLY A 20 16.48 4.38 12.58
N ALA A 21 15.33 4.45 11.91
CA ALA A 21 15.26 4.35 10.45
C ALA A 21 15.69 5.64 9.74
N LEU A 22 15.41 6.81 10.31
CA LEU A 22 15.85 8.10 9.79
C LEU A 22 17.34 8.33 9.98
N SER A 23 17.92 7.92 11.10
CA SER A 23 19.36 7.91 11.39
C SER A 23 20.05 6.88 10.52
N SER A 24 19.44 5.71 10.25
CA SER A 24 19.97 4.79 9.24
C SER A 24 19.96 5.43 7.85
N LEU A 25 18.89 6.14 7.49
CA LEU A 25 18.79 6.85 6.22
C LEU A 25 19.75 8.04 6.16
N GLN A 26 19.88 8.81 7.24
CA GLN A 26 20.80 9.93 7.39
C GLN A 26 22.24 9.44 7.32
N GLN A 27 22.56 8.37 8.04
CA GLN A 27 23.84 7.68 7.94
C GLN A 27 24.07 7.18 6.52
N ILE A 28 23.09 6.62 5.82
CA ILE A 28 23.24 6.26 4.39
C ILE A 28 23.52 7.52 3.54
N LEU A 29 22.87 8.65 3.81
CA LEU A 29 23.13 9.91 3.09
C LEU A 29 24.53 10.47 3.39
N GLU A 30 24.97 10.41 4.65
CA GLU A 30 26.25 10.94 5.15
C GLU A 30 27.44 10.02 4.82
N THR A 31 27.25 8.70 4.89
CA THR A 31 28.27 7.66 4.60
C THR A 31 28.31 7.24 3.14
N SER A 32 27.62 7.96 2.24
CA SER A 32 27.71 7.75 0.79
C SER A 32 28.73 8.64 0.05
N PRO A 33 30.00 8.85 0.49
CA PRO A 33 31.00 9.45 -0.38
C PRO A 33 31.71 8.45 -1.30
N ASN A 34 31.46 7.13 -1.22
CA ASN A 34 32.19 6.14 -2.03
C ASN A 34 31.29 5.08 -2.68
N THR A 35 31.19 5.13 -4.00
CA THR A 35 31.06 3.90 -4.78
C THR A 35 31.91 4.08 -6.02
N VAL A 36 33.10 3.46 -6.05
CA VAL A 36 33.97 3.40 -7.23
C VAL A 36 33.26 2.72 -8.44
N ALA A 37 32.11 2.08 -8.20
CA ALA A 37 31.19 1.60 -9.24
C ALA A 37 30.18 2.65 -9.76
N ARG A 38 30.05 3.84 -9.14
CA ARG A 38 29.28 4.99 -9.68
C ARG A 38 29.92 5.54 -10.95
N THR A 39 31.24 5.44 -11.08
CA THR A 39 31.99 6.17 -12.10
C THR A 39 31.73 5.60 -13.50
N GLN A 40 31.71 4.29 -13.72
CA GLN A 40 31.58 3.75 -15.09
C GLN A 40 30.19 3.94 -15.74
N ALA A 41 29.11 4.01 -14.96
CA ALA A 41 27.76 4.23 -15.50
C ALA A 41 27.35 5.72 -15.59
N LEU A 42 27.95 6.60 -14.77
CA LEU A 42 27.74 8.05 -14.83
C LEU A 42 28.69 8.75 -15.82
N LEU A 43 29.84 8.14 -16.14
CA LEU A 43 30.80 8.66 -17.12
C LEU A 43 30.29 8.66 -18.57
N SER A 44 29.16 8.01 -18.86
CA SER A 44 28.51 8.02 -20.18
C SER A 44 27.41 9.09 -20.34
N LEU A 45 27.03 9.80 -19.26
CA LEU A 45 26.04 10.87 -19.32
C LEU A 45 26.71 12.25 -19.54
N PRO A 46 26.04 13.21 -20.22
CA PRO A 46 26.52 14.56 -20.43
C PRO A 46 26.83 15.28 -19.11
N VAL A 47 27.89 16.11 -19.09
CA VAL A 47 28.43 16.78 -17.89
C VAL A 47 27.38 17.62 -17.14
N LYS A 48 26.38 18.19 -17.83
CA LYS A 48 25.27 18.94 -17.19
C LYS A 48 24.32 18.07 -16.35
N GLU A 49 24.17 16.77 -16.67
CA GLU A 49 23.33 15.87 -15.87
C GLU A 49 24.06 15.33 -14.64
N ARG A 50 25.39 15.45 -14.55
CA ARG A 50 26.17 14.94 -13.40
C ARG A 50 26.01 15.80 -12.15
N ALA A 51 25.80 17.11 -12.29
CA ALA A 51 25.71 18.04 -11.17
C ALA A 51 24.42 17.89 -10.35
N GLU A 52 23.32 17.39 -10.94
CA GLU A 52 22.06 17.15 -10.21
C GLU A 52 22.08 15.89 -9.31
N PHE A 53 23.13 15.06 -9.39
CA PHE A 53 23.23 13.80 -8.65
C PHE A 53 24.17 13.85 -7.44
N GLU A 54 24.77 15.01 -7.11
CA GLU A 54 25.74 15.13 -6.01
C GLU A 54 25.10 14.97 -4.62
N SER A 55 23.78 15.11 -4.50
CA SER A 55 23.04 14.76 -3.27
C SER A 55 21.85 13.84 -3.59
N PRO A 56 21.65 12.73 -2.86
CA PRO A 56 20.52 11.84 -3.14
C PRO A 56 19.21 12.57 -2.84
N MET A 57 18.48 12.99 -3.88
CA MET A 57 17.14 13.53 -3.71
C MET A 57 16.25 12.53 -2.96
N LEU A 58 15.49 13.02 -2.00
CA LEU A 58 14.51 12.25 -1.26
C LEU A 58 13.11 12.53 -1.82
N PHE A 59 12.31 11.48 -1.95
CA PHE A 59 10.94 11.56 -2.41
C PHE A 59 10.01 11.10 -1.30
N VAL A 60 8.98 11.90 -1.02
CA VAL A 60 7.96 11.58 -0.01
C VAL A 60 6.60 11.43 -0.68
N SER A 61 5.91 10.34 -0.36
CA SER A 61 4.52 10.09 -0.78
C SER A 61 3.63 9.85 0.44
N PRO A 62 2.32 10.13 0.36
CA PRO A 62 1.40 9.76 1.42
C PRO A 62 1.34 8.24 1.58
N LYS A 63 1.26 7.78 2.83
CA LYS A 63 1.02 6.38 3.15
C LYS A 63 -0.49 6.17 3.24
N HIS A 64 -1.01 5.40 2.30
CA HIS A 64 -2.40 4.97 2.29
C HIS A 64 -2.59 3.87 3.37
N ASP A 65 -3.75 3.86 4.03
CA ASP A 65 -4.19 2.77 4.93
C ASP A 65 -5.20 1.92 4.17
N GLY A 66 -4.70 1.01 3.34
CA GLY A 66 -5.52 0.16 2.47
C GLY A 66 -4.94 -1.24 2.34
N ILE A 67 -5.25 -1.88 1.22
CA ILE A 67 -4.78 -3.25 0.93
C ILE A 67 -3.76 -3.19 -0.20
N ARG A 68 -2.52 -3.63 0.09
CA ARG A 68 -1.45 -3.73 -0.90
C ARG A 68 -1.86 -4.63 -2.07
N VAL A 69 -1.75 -4.09 -3.29
CA VAL A 69 -2.02 -4.81 -4.54
C VAL A 69 -0.79 -4.74 -5.46
N LEU A 70 -0.31 -5.91 -5.86
CA LEU A 70 0.69 -6.11 -6.89
C LEU A 70 -0.03 -6.57 -8.16
N THR A 71 0.20 -5.91 -9.29
CA THR A 71 -0.36 -6.34 -10.58
C THR A 71 0.71 -7.04 -11.40
N HIS A 72 0.39 -8.17 -12.01
CA HIS A 72 1.19 -8.80 -13.06
C HIS A 72 0.31 -9.73 -13.89
N VAL A 73 0.70 -9.97 -15.14
CA VAL A 73 0.00 -10.94 -16.00
C VAL A 73 0.69 -12.30 -15.87
N PRO A 74 0.01 -13.35 -15.39
CA PRO A 74 0.58 -14.69 -15.32
C PRO A 74 0.98 -15.20 -16.71
N LEU A 75 2.19 -15.74 -16.85
CA LEU A 75 2.72 -16.22 -18.14
C LEU A 75 1.83 -17.30 -18.78
N GLU A 76 1.23 -18.16 -17.97
CA GLU A 76 0.32 -19.22 -18.42
C GLU A 76 -0.95 -18.64 -19.06
N GLN A 77 -1.47 -17.54 -18.52
CA GLN A 77 -2.66 -16.86 -19.06
C GLN A 77 -2.32 -16.01 -20.29
N ALA A 78 -1.11 -15.43 -20.34
CA ALA A 78 -0.61 -14.71 -21.50
C ALA A 78 -0.41 -15.61 -22.73
N ALA A 79 -0.09 -16.89 -22.51
CA ALA A 79 0.02 -17.89 -23.57
C ALA A 79 -1.36 -18.30 -24.12
N ALA A 80 -2.35 -18.52 -23.24
CA ALA A 80 -3.71 -18.89 -23.62
C ALA A 80 -4.40 -17.78 -24.45
N ALA A 81 -4.28 -16.51 -24.04
CA ALA A 81 -4.87 -15.37 -24.75
C ALA A 81 -4.34 -15.18 -26.19
N LYS A 82 -3.15 -15.71 -26.51
CA LYS A 82 -2.57 -15.65 -27.86
C LYS A 82 -3.09 -16.75 -28.80
N ILE A 83 -3.68 -17.82 -28.26
CA ILE A 83 -4.11 -19.00 -29.04
C ILE A 83 -5.57 -18.84 -29.53
N GLY A 84 -6.34 -17.90 -28.98
CA GLY A 84 -7.76 -17.69 -29.29
C GLY A 84 -8.12 -17.02 -30.64
N ARG A 85 -7.17 -16.69 -31.52
CA ARG A 85 -7.49 -16.19 -32.87
C ARG A 85 -7.35 -17.31 -33.91
N PRO A 86 -8.46 -17.97 -34.34
CA PRO A 86 -8.38 -18.89 -35.45
C PRO A 86 -7.96 -18.11 -36.70
N LYS A 87 -6.76 -18.40 -37.21
CA LYS A 87 -6.40 -18.03 -38.58
C LYS A 87 -7.41 -18.73 -39.48
N SER A 88 -8.14 -17.95 -40.28
CA SER A 88 -9.04 -18.45 -41.31
C SER A 88 -8.25 -19.33 -42.29
N ALA A 89 -8.26 -20.65 -42.04
CA ALA A 89 -7.83 -21.63 -43.01
C ALA A 89 -9.04 -21.98 -43.86
N THR A 90 -8.90 -21.64 -45.13
CA THR A 90 -9.86 -21.86 -46.21
C THR A 90 -10.16 -23.34 -46.40
N LEU A 91 -11.46 -23.66 -46.56
CA LEU A 91 -12.06 -24.81 -47.26
C LEU A 91 -11.71 -26.24 -46.80
N SER A 92 -12.70 -26.91 -46.20
CA SER A 92 -13.35 -28.05 -46.88
C SER A 92 -14.69 -28.38 -46.20
N LYS A 93 -15.73 -28.51 -47.04
CA LYS A 93 -17.09 -28.89 -46.67
C LYS A 93 -17.12 -30.37 -46.29
N THR A 94 -17.66 -30.71 -45.13
CA THR A 94 -18.47 -31.92 -44.96
C THR A 94 -19.34 -31.78 -43.71
N THR A 95 -20.64 -31.85 -43.96
CA THR A 95 -21.72 -31.64 -43.02
C THR A 95 -21.83 -32.83 -42.06
N LYS A 96 -21.53 -32.64 -40.78
CA LYS A 96 -21.98 -33.55 -39.72
C LYS A 96 -22.33 -32.74 -38.47
N ARG A 97 -23.63 -32.74 -38.15
CA ARG A 97 -24.24 -32.12 -36.96
C ARG A 97 -23.47 -32.56 -35.71
N ARG A 98 -22.78 -31.61 -35.06
CA ARG A 98 -22.16 -31.75 -33.74
C ARG A 98 -23.05 -31.04 -32.71
N PRO A 99 -23.12 -31.57 -31.47
CA PRO A 99 -23.97 -31.02 -30.42
C PRO A 99 -23.45 -29.64 -30.01
N SER A 100 -24.39 -28.79 -29.57
CA SER A 100 -24.20 -27.40 -29.15
C SER A 100 -22.99 -27.26 -28.24
N ARG A 101 -21.95 -26.60 -28.78
CA ARG A 101 -20.76 -26.15 -28.08
C ARG A 101 -21.20 -25.16 -27.01
N ILE A 102 -21.20 -25.59 -25.75
CA ILE A 102 -21.17 -24.68 -24.61
C ILE A 102 -19.96 -23.80 -24.87
N THR A 103 -20.19 -22.51 -25.13
CA THR A 103 -19.14 -21.51 -25.13
C THR A 103 -18.56 -21.53 -23.72
N GLU A 104 -17.41 -22.19 -23.56
CA GLU A 104 -16.56 -22.04 -22.39
C GLU A 104 -16.27 -20.54 -22.27
N GLU A 105 -17.01 -19.86 -21.41
CA GLU A 105 -16.72 -18.50 -21.00
C GLU A 105 -15.32 -18.53 -20.41
N GLU A 106 -14.33 -18.04 -21.17
CA GLU A 106 -12.96 -17.94 -20.72
C GLU A 106 -12.95 -17.23 -19.37
N ALA A 107 -12.45 -17.93 -18.35
CA ALA A 107 -12.42 -17.39 -17.00
C ALA A 107 -11.69 -16.04 -17.02
N PRO A 108 -12.24 -15.00 -16.37
CA PRO A 108 -11.66 -13.66 -16.43
C PRO A 108 -10.22 -13.69 -15.91
N ILE A 109 -9.31 -13.07 -16.68
CA ILE A 109 -7.90 -12.94 -16.35
C ILE A 109 -7.79 -12.16 -15.02
N VAL A 110 -7.12 -12.76 -14.04
CA VAL A 110 -6.88 -12.10 -12.74
C VAL A 110 -5.45 -11.59 -12.73
N THR A 111 -5.29 -10.26 -12.74
CA THR A 111 -3.95 -9.65 -12.73
C THR A 111 -3.61 -8.98 -11.41
N CYS A 112 -4.58 -8.80 -10.51
CA CYS A 112 -4.38 -8.21 -9.19
C CYS A 112 -4.10 -9.27 -8.11
N PHE A 113 -3.01 -9.10 -7.36
CA PHE A 113 -2.58 -10.01 -6.29
C PHE A 113 -2.31 -9.26 -5.00
N SER A 114 -2.64 -9.88 -3.87
CA SER A 114 -2.27 -9.38 -2.54
C SER A 114 -0.77 -9.48 -2.29
N ARG A 115 -0.29 -8.83 -1.22
CA ARG A 115 1.10 -8.96 -0.71
C ARG A 115 1.58 -10.41 -0.45
N PHE A 116 0.66 -11.37 -0.39
CA PHE A 116 0.92 -12.79 -0.15
C PHE A 116 0.79 -13.61 -1.44
N GLY A 117 0.71 -12.98 -2.61
CA GLY A 117 0.54 -13.67 -3.89
C GLY A 117 -0.86 -14.26 -4.11
N ARG A 118 -1.82 -14.02 -3.21
CA ARG A 118 -3.20 -14.50 -3.39
C ARG A 118 -3.95 -13.61 -4.39
N PRO A 119 -4.66 -14.18 -5.37
CA PRO A 119 -5.44 -13.43 -6.35
C PRO A 119 -6.55 -12.61 -5.67
N LEU A 120 -6.78 -11.39 -6.15
CA LEU A 120 -7.85 -10.51 -5.74
C LEU A 120 -8.90 -10.45 -6.84
N ARG A 121 -10.02 -11.15 -6.63
CA ARG A 121 -11.13 -11.23 -7.60
C ARG A 121 -12.14 -10.11 -7.40
N GLY A 122 -12.99 -9.90 -8.40
CA GLY A 122 -14.08 -8.92 -8.34
C GLY A 122 -13.66 -7.47 -8.56
N LEU A 123 -12.41 -7.22 -8.98
CA LEU A 123 -11.87 -5.87 -9.22
C LEU A 123 -12.03 -5.42 -10.69
N PHE A 124 -13.16 -5.71 -11.33
CA PHE A 124 -13.34 -5.53 -12.78
C PHE A 124 -13.08 -4.10 -13.26
N TRP A 125 -13.34 -3.08 -12.42
CA TRP A 125 -13.16 -1.67 -12.76
C TRP A 125 -11.67 -1.28 -12.79
N ILE A 126 -10.85 -1.91 -11.96
CA ILE A 126 -9.39 -1.75 -11.96
C ILE A 126 -8.78 -2.57 -13.09
N GLU A 127 -9.21 -3.83 -13.26
CA GLU A 127 -8.69 -4.72 -14.32
C GLU A 127 -8.89 -4.11 -15.72
N LYS A 128 -10.06 -3.51 -16.00
CA LYS A 128 -10.32 -2.78 -17.26
C LYS A 128 -9.37 -1.60 -17.49
N GLU A 129 -9.07 -0.81 -16.46
CA GLU A 129 -8.12 0.31 -16.59
C GLU A 129 -6.67 -0.17 -16.73
N LEU A 130 -6.30 -1.27 -16.08
CA LEU A 130 -4.99 -1.89 -16.23
C LEU A 130 -4.80 -2.51 -17.63
N GLU A 131 -5.84 -3.15 -18.18
CA GLU A 131 -5.85 -3.63 -19.55
C GLU A 131 -5.64 -2.48 -20.55
N LEU A 132 -6.41 -1.41 -20.41
CA LEU A 132 -6.23 -0.19 -21.20
C LEU A 132 -4.81 0.36 -21.05
N LEU A 133 -4.29 0.48 -19.84
CA LEU A 133 -2.94 1.00 -19.61
C LEU A 133 -1.87 0.14 -20.31
N ARG A 134 -1.99 -1.20 -20.28
CA ARG A 134 -1.09 -2.13 -20.99
C ARG A 134 -1.15 -1.95 -22.50
N GLU A 135 -2.35 -1.74 -23.04
CA GLU A 135 -2.52 -1.39 -24.46
C GLU A 135 -1.86 -0.06 -24.79
N LEU A 136 -2.13 0.99 -24.00
CA LEU A 136 -1.58 2.33 -24.22
C LEU A 136 -0.06 2.38 -24.13
N CYS A 137 0.56 1.65 -23.20
CA CYS A 137 2.02 1.65 -23.03
C CYS A 137 2.73 0.60 -23.90
N GLY A 138 1.98 -0.27 -24.58
CA GLY A 138 2.53 -1.34 -25.41
C GLY A 138 3.30 -2.40 -24.63
N ASP A 139 3.05 -2.56 -23.33
CA ASP A 139 3.65 -3.61 -22.51
C ASP A 139 2.56 -4.52 -21.89
N PRO A 140 2.31 -5.70 -22.47
CA PRO A 140 1.32 -6.64 -21.93
C PRO A 140 1.74 -7.23 -20.58
N ASN A 141 3.03 -7.15 -20.21
CA ASN A 141 3.58 -7.69 -18.98
C ASN A 141 3.84 -6.61 -17.91
N LEU A 142 3.26 -5.41 -18.08
CA LEU A 142 3.39 -4.31 -17.13
C LEU A 142 3.01 -4.79 -15.71
N SER A 143 3.92 -4.55 -14.76
CA SER A 143 3.74 -4.89 -13.36
C SER A 143 3.88 -3.66 -12.47
N LEU A 144 2.84 -3.41 -11.69
CA LEU A 144 2.68 -2.22 -10.86
C LEU A 144 2.50 -2.62 -9.40
N ASP A 145 2.93 -1.74 -8.52
CA ASP A 145 2.79 -1.91 -7.08
C ASP A 145 2.06 -0.71 -6.49
N GLY A 146 0.96 -1.00 -5.79
CA GLY A 146 0.03 0.02 -5.33
C GLY A 146 -0.81 -0.42 -4.15
N GLU A 147 -1.79 0.38 -3.80
CA GLU A 147 -2.69 0.15 -2.67
C GLU A 147 -4.13 0.36 -3.11
N LEU A 148 -4.98 -0.62 -2.80
CA LEU A 148 -6.42 -0.47 -2.93
C LEU A 148 -6.94 0.32 -1.74
N TYR A 149 -7.52 1.48 -2.01
CA TYR A 149 -7.74 2.51 -1.00
C TYR A 149 -9.05 3.26 -1.21
N VAL A 150 -9.70 3.61 -0.09
CA VAL A 150 -10.80 4.56 -0.02
C VAL A 150 -10.39 5.65 0.97
N HIS A 151 -10.52 6.91 0.56
CA HIS A 151 -10.11 8.03 1.39
C HIS A 151 -11.09 8.29 2.53
N THR A 152 -10.58 8.44 3.76
CA THR A 152 -11.42 8.60 4.96
C THR A 152 -12.32 9.83 4.87
N GLN A 153 -11.84 10.95 4.33
CA GLN A 153 -12.66 12.15 4.18
C GLN A 153 -13.82 11.94 3.19
N ALA A 154 -13.58 11.21 2.09
CA ALA A 154 -14.62 10.87 1.13
C ALA A 154 -15.71 10.00 1.78
N LEU A 155 -15.30 9.03 2.61
CA LEU A 155 -16.22 8.21 3.39
C LEU A 155 -17.03 9.04 4.40
N GLN A 156 -16.38 9.96 5.11
CA GLN A 156 -17.05 10.83 6.09
C GLN A 156 -18.06 11.77 5.43
N ALA A 157 -17.72 12.37 4.29
CA ALA A 157 -18.63 13.22 3.53
C ALA A 157 -19.88 12.44 3.09
N HIS A 158 -19.71 11.20 2.65
CA HIS A 158 -20.84 10.33 2.29
C HIS A 158 -21.74 10.01 3.51
N LEU A 159 -21.13 9.74 4.67
CA LEU A 159 -21.87 9.43 5.90
C LEU A 159 -22.62 10.64 6.47
N GLN A 160 -22.10 11.86 6.31
CA GLN A 160 -22.77 13.09 6.77
C GLN A 160 -23.99 13.45 5.92
N GLY A 161 -24.03 13.04 4.65
CA GLY A 161 -25.15 13.30 3.74
C GLY A 161 -26.28 12.27 3.79
N ALA A 162 -26.08 11.12 4.43
CA ALA A 162 -27.06 10.04 4.47
C ALA A 162 -28.05 10.22 5.64
N SER A 163 -29.33 10.47 5.33
CA SER A 163 -30.41 10.63 6.33
C SER A 163 -30.80 9.34 7.05
N SER A 164 -30.33 8.18 6.56
CA SER A 164 -30.53 6.87 7.16
C SER A 164 -29.26 6.04 6.99
N PRO A 165 -28.78 5.32 8.03
CA PRO A 165 -27.64 4.42 7.88
C PRO A 165 -27.99 3.39 6.80
N PRO A 166 -27.19 3.27 5.73
CA PRO A 166 -27.47 2.30 4.69
C PRO A 166 -27.41 0.86 5.25
N PRO A 167 -28.10 -0.10 4.61
CA PRO A 167 -28.27 -1.46 5.13
C PRO A 167 -26.96 -2.28 5.21
N TRP A 168 -25.84 -1.75 4.73
CA TRP A 168 -24.54 -2.37 4.97
C TRP A 168 -24.07 -2.00 6.39
N GLU A 169 -24.32 -2.87 7.37
CA GLU A 169 -23.65 -2.85 8.67
C GLU A 169 -22.14 -3.16 8.51
N MET A 170 -21.38 -2.35 7.78
CA MET A 170 -19.93 -2.47 7.88
C MET A 170 -19.51 -1.88 9.21
N LYS A 171 -19.03 -2.74 10.11
CA LYS A 171 -18.39 -2.42 11.39
C LYS A 171 -17.05 -1.66 11.22
N GLY A 172 -16.89 -0.85 10.17
CA GLY A 172 -15.66 -0.17 9.82
C GLY A 172 -15.93 1.28 9.45
N THR A 173 -15.38 2.21 10.22
CA THR A 173 -15.45 3.66 9.96
C THR A 173 -14.25 4.18 9.19
N ASP A 174 -13.29 3.31 8.84
CA ASP A 174 -12.06 3.66 8.13
C ASP A 174 -12.00 2.96 6.76
N GLY A 175 -11.22 3.57 5.85
CA GLY A 175 -11.07 3.07 4.48
C GLY A 175 -10.51 1.66 4.43
N PHE A 176 -9.57 1.31 5.32
CA PHE A 176 -9.00 -0.03 5.42
C PHE A 176 -10.05 -1.10 5.69
N SER A 177 -10.89 -0.88 6.70
CA SER A 177 -11.92 -1.85 7.11
C SER A 177 -12.97 -2.04 6.02
N LEU A 178 -13.33 -0.96 5.33
CA LEU A 178 -14.24 -1.00 4.18
C LEU A 178 -13.66 -1.83 3.03
N VAL A 179 -12.41 -1.56 2.61
CA VAL A 179 -11.76 -2.31 1.52
C VAL A 179 -11.54 -3.77 1.92
N SER A 180 -11.13 -4.04 3.16
CA SER A 180 -10.97 -5.40 3.68
C SER A 180 -12.29 -6.16 3.72
N GLY A 181 -13.36 -5.55 4.23
CA GLY A 181 -14.69 -6.15 4.28
C GLY A 181 -15.22 -6.48 2.88
N LEU A 182 -15.01 -5.57 1.92
CA LEU A 182 -15.38 -5.78 0.53
C LEU A 182 -14.63 -6.98 -0.09
N LEU A 183 -13.30 -7.04 0.05
CA LEU A 183 -12.51 -8.16 -0.48
C LEU A 183 -12.82 -9.49 0.22
N GLN A 184 -13.19 -9.47 1.50
CA GLN A 184 -13.64 -10.68 2.21
C GLN A 184 -14.95 -11.20 1.62
N ARG A 185 -15.91 -10.32 1.30
CA ARG A 185 -17.16 -10.69 0.63
C ARG A 185 -16.89 -11.33 -0.74
N PHE A 186 -15.94 -10.79 -1.51
CA PHE A 186 -15.55 -11.36 -2.81
C PHE A 186 -14.88 -12.74 -2.73
N ARG A 187 -14.38 -13.13 -1.54
CA ARG A 187 -13.83 -14.47 -1.32
C ARG A 187 -14.89 -15.50 -0.92
N GLY A 188 -16.05 -15.05 -0.46
CA GLY A 188 -17.15 -15.93 -0.09
C GLY A 188 -17.76 -16.59 -1.33
N SER A 189 -18.07 -17.88 -1.24
CA SER A 189 -18.73 -18.63 -2.32
C SER A 189 -20.21 -18.27 -2.52
N ALA A 190 -20.81 -17.55 -1.57
CA ALA A 190 -22.25 -17.27 -1.54
C ALA A 190 -22.68 -16.03 -2.35
N ILE A 191 -21.75 -15.16 -2.73
CA ILE A 191 -22.07 -13.86 -3.36
C ILE A 191 -21.49 -13.83 -4.77
N ALA A 192 -22.34 -13.58 -5.76
CA ALA A 192 -21.89 -13.31 -7.13
C ALA A 192 -20.98 -12.07 -7.14
N LEU A 193 -19.84 -12.16 -7.83
CA LEU A 193 -18.92 -11.03 -7.94
C LEU A 193 -19.59 -9.90 -8.71
N PRO A 194 -19.44 -8.63 -8.26
CA PRO A 194 -19.99 -7.50 -8.98
C PRO A 194 -19.33 -7.41 -10.36
N THR A 195 -20.14 -7.10 -11.37
CA THR A 195 -19.73 -6.92 -12.77
C THR A 195 -19.94 -5.48 -13.23
N THR A 196 -20.73 -4.70 -12.47
CA THR A 196 -21.06 -3.30 -12.76
C THR A 196 -20.79 -2.37 -11.57
N HIS A 197 -20.58 -1.08 -11.85
CA HIS A 197 -20.38 -0.07 -10.81
C HIS A 197 -21.60 0.07 -9.90
N ALA A 198 -22.82 -0.08 -10.45
CA ALA A 198 -24.05 -0.04 -9.68
C ALA A 198 -24.13 -1.18 -8.66
N GLU A 199 -23.75 -2.41 -9.03
CA GLU A 199 -23.68 -3.54 -8.10
C GLU A 199 -22.63 -3.31 -7.02
N LEU A 200 -21.48 -2.75 -7.38
CA LEU A 200 -20.42 -2.43 -6.44
C LEU A 200 -20.87 -1.38 -5.41
N LEU A 201 -21.55 -0.31 -5.85
CA LEU A 201 -22.06 0.75 -4.98
C LEU A 201 -23.17 0.26 -4.02
N ARG A 202 -23.82 -0.87 -4.31
CA ARG A 202 -24.72 -1.53 -3.33
C ARG A 202 -23.94 -2.16 -2.18
N LEU A 203 -22.67 -2.51 -2.39
CA LEU A 203 -21.81 -3.18 -1.41
C LEU A 203 -20.92 -2.21 -0.64
N THR A 204 -20.64 -1.04 -1.19
CA THR A 204 -19.75 -0.04 -0.60
C THR A 204 -20.16 1.38 -0.95
N PRO A 205 -20.06 2.36 -0.02
CA PRO A 205 -20.44 3.75 -0.28
C PRO A 205 -19.53 4.46 -1.28
N GLU A 206 -18.28 4.02 -1.41
CA GLU A 206 -17.27 4.64 -2.26
C GLU A 206 -16.45 3.54 -2.94
N ILE A 207 -16.26 3.67 -4.25
CA ILE A 207 -15.54 2.67 -5.04
C ILE A 207 -14.04 2.76 -4.72
N PRO A 208 -13.39 1.66 -4.26
CA PRO A 208 -11.96 1.67 -3.98
C PRO A 208 -11.12 1.96 -5.22
N LYS A 209 -10.11 2.82 -5.04
CA LYS A 209 -9.14 3.21 -6.07
C LYS A 209 -7.84 2.45 -5.88
N TYR A 210 -7.20 2.09 -6.98
CA TYR A 210 -5.85 1.56 -7.02
C TYR A 210 -4.82 2.69 -7.11
N CYS A 211 -4.19 2.99 -5.97
CA CYS A 211 -3.20 4.05 -5.81
C CYS A 211 -1.80 3.47 -6.00
N ILE A 212 -1.23 3.62 -7.19
CA ILE A 212 0.08 3.09 -7.57
C ILE A 212 1.17 3.99 -7.01
N PHE A 213 2.16 3.40 -6.33
CA PHE A 213 3.33 4.14 -5.86
C PHE A 213 4.64 3.60 -6.43
N ASP A 214 4.68 2.47 -7.14
CA ASP A 214 5.90 2.00 -7.79
C ASP A 214 5.60 1.18 -9.05
N ILE A 215 6.61 1.06 -9.91
CA ILE A 215 6.62 0.14 -11.05
C ILE A 215 7.59 -0.98 -10.71
N VAL A 216 7.13 -2.23 -10.83
CA VAL A 216 7.99 -3.39 -10.63
C VAL A 216 8.73 -3.71 -11.92
N LYS A 217 7.98 -3.78 -13.02
CA LYS A 217 8.52 -4.14 -14.34
C LYS A 217 7.77 -3.36 -15.42
N TYR A 218 8.52 -2.79 -16.34
CA TYR A 218 8.00 -2.16 -17.54
C TYR A 218 9.00 -2.35 -18.69
N SER A 219 8.57 -2.99 -19.75
CA SER A 219 9.35 -3.26 -20.96
C SER A 219 8.59 -2.69 -22.14
N PRO A 220 8.69 -1.37 -22.39
CA PRO A 220 7.98 -0.73 -23.48
C PRO A 220 8.33 -1.42 -24.78
N SER A 221 7.31 -1.91 -25.47
CA SER A 221 7.47 -2.41 -26.82
C SER A 221 6.69 -1.53 -27.77
N LEU A 222 7.29 -1.19 -28.90
CA LEU A 222 6.59 -0.56 -30.02
C LEU A 222 5.64 -1.60 -30.63
N GLN A 223 4.57 -1.95 -29.90
CA GLN A 223 3.55 -2.82 -30.45
C GLN A 223 2.86 -2.08 -31.58
N ARG A 224 2.80 -2.76 -32.72
CA ARG A 224 1.91 -2.38 -33.82
C ARG A 224 0.49 -2.68 -33.36
N PHE A 225 -0.22 -1.70 -32.80
CA PHE A 225 -1.68 -1.77 -32.54
C PHE A 225 -2.36 -2.41 -33.75
N ASN A 226 -3.28 -3.36 -33.65
CA ASN A 226 -3.80 -4.06 -34.85
C ASN A 226 -5.08 -3.45 -35.49
N GLY A 227 -5.40 -2.17 -35.24
CA GLY A 227 -6.57 -1.48 -35.84
C GLY A 227 -6.22 -0.14 -36.50
N THR A 228 -6.76 0.16 -37.68
CA THR A 228 -6.30 1.29 -38.53
C THR A 228 -6.78 2.67 -38.08
N ARG A 229 -7.99 2.81 -37.52
CA ARG A 229 -8.54 4.11 -37.07
C ARG A 229 -8.11 4.50 -35.65
N THR A 230 -7.97 3.56 -34.74
CA THR A 230 -7.47 3.78 -33.37
C THR A 230 -5.97 4.05 -33.29
N ARG A 231 -5.18 3.63 -34.29
CA ARG A 231 -3.72 3.85 -34.34
C ARG A 231 -3.29 5.31 -34.27
N LYS A 232 -3.95 6.20 -35.04
CA LYS A 232 -3.49 7.60 -35.17
C LYS A 232 -3.68 8.37 -33.87
N SER A 233 -4.84 8.20 -33.23
CA SER A 233 -5.16 8.83 -31.96
C SER A 233 -4.33 8.25 -30.80
N LEU A 234 -4.13 6.93 -30.76
CA LEU A 234 -3.27 6.31 -29.73
C LEU A 234 -1.82 6.74 -29.86
N LYS A 235 -1.30 6.81 -31.09
CA LYS A 235 0.05 7.34 -31.31
C LYS A 235 0.16 8.81 -30.90
N ALA A 236 -0.84 9.64 -31.23
CA ALA A 236 -0.85 11.04 -30.80
C ALA A 236 -0.84 11.18 -29.26
N ILE A 237 -1.59 10.33 -28.55
CA ILE A 237 -1.58 10.27 -27.08
C ILE A 237 -0.19 9.85 -26.58
N GLN A 238 0.44 8.84 -27.18
CA GLN A 238 1.79 8.41 -26.81
C GLN A 238 2.85 9.49 -27.05
N ASP A 239 2.81 10.14 -28.21
CA ASP A 239 3.75 11.20 -28.57
C ASP A 239 3.58 12.41 -27.63
N ALA A 240 2.33 12.78 -27.29
CA ALA A 240 2.04 13.83 -26.32
C ALA A 240 2.48 13.46 -24.89
N ALA A 241 2.25 12.23 -24.44
CA ALA A 241 2.71 11.76 -23.13
C ALA A 241 4.24 11.72 -23.05
N LEU A 242 4.90 11.30 -24.14
CA LEU A 242 6.35 11.24 -24.22
C LEU A 242 6.94 12.66 -24.14
N ALA A 243 6.38 13.60 -24.90
CA ALA A 243 6.74 15.01 -24.83
C ALA A 243 6.57 15.59 -23.41
N ALA A 244 5.45 15.32 -22.75
CA ALA A 244 5.18 15.77 -21.38
C ALA A 244 6.13 15.16 -20.34
N SER A 245 6.61 13.94 -20.57
CA SER A 245 7.57 13.26 -19.68
C SER A 245 9.00 13.79 -19.78
N GLY A 246 9.33 14.55 -20.84
CA GLY A 246 10.68 14.99 -21.15
C GLY A 246 11.63 13.87 -21.59
N ALA A 247 11.15 12.64 -21.74
CA ALA A 247 11.97 11.53 -22.23
C ALA A 247 12.07 11.58 -23.77
N PRO A 248 13.28 11.45 -24.35
CA PRO A 248 13.44 11.53 -25.81
C PRO A 248 12.89 10.29 -26.53
N VAL A 249 12.93 9.12 -25.87
CA VAL A 249 12.44 7.84 -26.42
C VAL A 249 11.84 7.00 -25.31
N VAL A 250 10.72 6.33 -25.59
CA VAL A 250 10.00 5.47 -24.64
C VAL A 250 10.86 4.33 -24.07
N SER A 251 11.83 3.81 -24.84
CA SER A 251 12.73 2.74 -24.40
C SER A 251 13.58 3.12 -23.19
N LEU A 252 13.89 4.40 -23.03
CA LEU A 252 14.61 4.88 -21.85
C LEU A 252 13.78 4.75 -20.58
N LEU A 253 12.45 4.69 -20.69
CA LEU A 253 11.56 4.51 -19.54
C LEU A 253 11.46 3.05 -19.07
N ALA A 254 12.23 2.12 -19.65
CA ALA A 254 12.22 0.73 -19.23
C ALA A 254 12.57 0.57 -17.74
N VAL A 255 11.83 -0.30 -17.07
CA VAL A 255 12.01 -0.64 -15.66
C VAL A 255 12.29 -2.13 -15.53
N THR A 256 13.48 -2.45 -15.05
CA THR A 256 13.91 -3.80 -14.71
C THR A 256 14.04 -3.91 -13.19
N PRO A 257 13.36 -4.88 -12.53
CA PRO A 257 13.52 -5.13 -11.11
C PRO A 257 15.00 -5.30 -10.73
N ASN A 258 15.36 -4.96 -9.49
CA ASN A 258 16.73 -5.04 -8.94
C ASN A 258 17.78 -4.13 -9.60
N HIS A 259 17.48 -3.49 -10.74
CA HIS A 259 18.44 -2.68 -11.50
C HIS A 259 18.04 -1.21 -11.57
N THR A 260 16.78 -0.92 -11.92
CA THR A 260 16.35 0.45 -12.22
C THR A 260 16.15 1.26 -10.92
N PRO A 261 16.79 2.44 -10.76
CA PRO A 261 16.65 3.30 -9.59
C PRO A 261 15.28 3.98 -9.54
N PHE A 262 14.85 4.37 -8.34
CA PHE A 262 13.49 4.87 -8.09
C PHE A 262 13.16 6.13 -8.88
N VAL A 263 14.11 7.05 -9.07
CA VAL A 263 13.88 8.25 -9.90
C VAL A 263 13.45 7.89 -11.33
N GLN A 264 14.06 6.85 -11.92
CA GLN A 264 13.70 6.38 -13.25
C GLN A 264 12.34 5.67 -13.25
N ARG A 265 12.04 4.89 -12.20
CA ARG A 265 10.72 4.24 -12.04
C ARG A 265 9.61 5.27 -11.85
N LEU A 266 9.87 6.35 -11.13
CA LEU A 266 8.92 7.46 -10.95
C LEU A 266 8.69 8.23 -12.25
N ARG A 267 9.74 8.49 -13.04
CA ARG A 267 9.58 9.07 -14.40
C ARG A 267 8.71 8.19 -15.29
N ALA A 268 8.97 6.88 -15.31
CA ALA A 268 8.14 5.93 -16.04
C ALA A 268 6.69 5.92 -15.51
N LEU A 269 6.47 5.98 -14.20
CA LEU A 269 5.14 6.05 -13.61
C LEU A 269 4.37 7.30 -14.03
N ASN A 270 5.02 8.46 -14.02
CA ASN A 270 4.42 9.71 -14.47
C ASN A 270 4.03 9.65 -15.96
N PHE A 271 4.89 9.05 -16.80
CA PHE A 271 4.56 8.81 -18.20
C PHE A 271 3.32 7.90 -18.35
N LEU A 272 3.24 6.79 -17.61
CA LEU A 272 2.09 5.88 -17.65
C LEU A 272 0.78 6.56 -17.21
N MET A 273 0.83 7.41 -16.18
CA MET A 273 -0.36 8.15 -15.75
C MET A 273 -0.76 9.22 -16.76
N CYS A 274 0.21 9.91 -17.37
CA CYS A 274 -0.04 10.87 -18.44
C CYS A 274 -0.75 10.22 -19.65
N LEU A 275 -0.35 9.01 -20.04
CA LEU A 275 -1.04 8.23 -21.07
C LEU A 275 -2.52 8.02 -20.72
N LEU A 276 -2.81 7.58 -19.50
CA LEU A 276 -4.18 7.37 -19.04
C LEU A 276 -4.98 8.67 -19.03
N ASP A 277 -4.42 9.76 -18.50
CA ASP A 277 -5.10 11.04 -18.38
C ASP A 277 -5.38 11.70 -19.73
N LEU A 278 -4.43 11.62 -20.67
CA LEU A 278 -4.66 12.06 -22.04
C LEU A 278 -5.73 11.21 -22.72
N HIS A 279 -5.69 9.89 -22.56
CA HIS A 279 -6.73 9.01 -23.11
C HIS A 279 -8.12 9.35 -22.54
N ARG A 280 -8.23 9.53 -21.22
CA ARG A 280 -9.48 9.94 -20.53
C ARG A 280 -10.01 11.28 -21.05
N SER A 281 -9.10 12.22 -21.33
CA SER A 281 -9.44 13.54 -21.86
C SER A 281 -9.91 13.48 -23.32
N HIS A 282 -9.22 12.70 -24.16
CA HIS A 282 -9.53 12.57 -25.58
C HIS A 282 -10.83 11.81 -25.86
N TYR A 283 -11.10 10.76 -25.09
CA TYR A 283 -12.25 9.89 -25.30
C TYR A 283 -13.39 10.12 -24.31
N GLY A 284 -13.31 11.20 -23.53
CA GLY A 284 -14.37 11.78 -22.70
C GLY A 284 -15.37 10.81 -22.07
N SER A 285 -15.33 10.67 -20.74
CA SER A 285 -16.18 9.92 -19.80
C SER A 285 -17.68 9.82 -20.17
N SER A 286 -18.02 9.19 -21.30
CA SER A 286 -19.38 9.05 -21.81
C SER A 286 -20.16 7.98 -21.04
N SER A 287 -19.45 7.17 -20.25
CA SER A 287 -20.04 6.37 -19.19
C SER A 287 -19.67 6.97 -17.83
N ALA A 288 -20.68 7.45 -17.12
CA ALA A 288 -20.57 7.93 -15.75
C ALA A 288 -19.87 6.86 -14.87
N GLY A 289 -18.57 7.05 -14.60
CA GLY A 289 -17.77 6.15 -13.77
C GLY A 289 -16.62 5.42 -14.47
N ALA A 290 -16.41 5.57 -15.77
CA ALA A 290 -15.22 5.01 -16.44
C ALA A 290 -14.01 5.96 -16.32
N GLY A 291 -12.91 5.46 -15.74
CA GLY A 291 -11.58 6.02 -15.97
C GLY A 291 -11.00 6.89 -14.85
N LYS A 292 -11.19 6.60 -13.57
CA LYS A 292 -10.44 7.27 -12.46
C LYS A 292 -10.10 6.32 -11.31
N HIS A 293 -10.10 5.02 -11.60
CA HIS A 293 -9.90 4.00 -10.57
C HIS A 293 -8.44 3.66 -10.38
N VAL A 294 -7.61 3.86 -11.40
CA VAL A 294 -6.16 3.73 -11.32
C VAL A 294 -5.52 5.12 -11.30
N GLN A 295 -4.71 5.41 -10.29
CA GLN A 295 -4.04 6.70 -10.12
C GLN A 295 -2.66 6.50 -9.49
N SER A 296 -1.71 7.40 -9.76
CA SER A 296 -0.47 7.45 -8.99
C SER A 296 -0.66 8.14 -7.66
N VAL A 297 0.17 7.79 -6.68
CA VAL A 297 0.31 8.59 -5.47
C VAL A 297 1.10 9.87 -5.79
N PRO A 298 0.76 11.01 -5.16
CA PRO A 298 1.54 12.22 -5.33
C PRO A 298 2.90 12.07 -4.63
N TYR A 299 3.96 12.54 -5.29
CA TYR A 299 5.32 12.59 -4.76
C TYR A 299 5.78 14.03 -4.60
N LYS A 300 6.41 14.33 -3.45
CA LYS A 300 7.11 15.59 -3.20
C LYS A 300 8.61 15.30 -3.09
N SER A 301 9.44 16.07 -3.79
CA SER A 301 10.87 16.08 -3.53
C SER A 301 11.14 16.88 -2.25
N ILE A 302 12.01 16.35 -1.39
CA ILE A 302 12.49 17.05 -0.21
C ILE A 302 14.01 17.04 -0.21
N ASP A 303 14.58 18.07 0.40
CA ASP A 303 16.02 18.28 0.55
C ASP A 303 16.58 17.73 1.86
N SER A 304 15.72 17.55 2.87
CA SER A 304 16.13 17.16 4.22
C SER A 304 15.11 16.30 4.94
N ILE A 305 15.57 15.54 5.93
CA ILE A 305 14.70 14.77 6.82
C ILE A 305 13.78 15.69 7.64
N HIS A 306 14.21 16.91 7.93
CA HIS A 306 13.38 17.89 8.64
C HIS A 306 12.15 18.26 7.81
N SER A 307 12.32 18.53 6.52
CA SER A 307 11.22 18.76 5.56
C SER A 307 10.24 17.58 5.51
N ALA A 308 10.72 16.34 5.69
CA ALA A 308 9.87 15.15 5.76
C ALA A 308 8.86 15.20 6.93
N ARG A 309 9.23 15.84 8.06
CA ARG A 309 8.33 15.98 9.21
C ARG A 309 7.17 16.91 8.91
N THR A 310 7.43 18.03 8.24
CA THR A 310 6.37 18.95 7.80
C THR A 310 5.41 18.26 6.83
N VAL A 311 5.94 17.52 5.85
CA VAL A 311 5.14 16.74 4.91
C VAL A 311 4.34 15.63 5.60
N LEU A 312 4.90 14.97 6.61
CA LEU A 312 4.17 14.00 7.43
C LEU A 312 2.96 14.64 8.12
N MET A 313 3.13 15.82 8.74
CA MET A 313 2.04 16.53 9.42
C MET A 313 0.95 16.97 8.43
N GLU A 314 1.34 17.39 7.23
CA GLU A 314 0.40 17.71 6.15
C GLU A 314 -0.42 16.46 5.75
N PHE A 315 0.24 15.32 5.51
CA PHE A 315 -0.46 14.10 5.12
C PHE A 315 -1.36 13.53 6.22
N THR A 316 -0.93 13.56 7.48
CA THR A 316 -1.79 13.11 8.58
C THR A 316 -2.98 14.05 8.81
N ALA A 317 -2.79 15.37 8.67
CA ALA A 317 -3.89 16.33 8.68
C ALA A 317 -4.88 16.12 7.53
N ALA A 318 -4.38 15.70 6.36
CA ALA A 318 -5.20 15.30 5.22
C ALA A 318 -5.84 13.91 5.38
N GLY A 319 -5.67 13.21 6.51
CA GLY A 319 -6.32 11.92 6.77
C GLY A 319 -5.63 10.70 6.17
N TYR A 320 -4.37 10.82 5.75
CA TYR A 320 -3.52 9.66 5.42
C TYR A 320 -2.92 9.04 6.69
N GLU A 321 -2.48 7.78 6.60
CA GLU A 321 -1.88 7.06 7.74
C GLU A 321 -0.54 7.66 8.17
N GLY A 322 0.18 8.25 7.21
CA GLY A 322 1.49 8.84 7.41
C GLY A 322 2.18 9.12 6.07
N ALA A 323 3.49 8.92 6.02
CA ALA A 323 4.30 9.18 4.84
C ALA A 323 5.28 8.03 4.55
N VAL A 324 5.73 7.93 3.30
CA VAL A 324 6.80 7.02 2.88
C VAL A 324 7.88 7.83 2.19
N ILE A 325 9.11 7.75 2.71
CA ILE A 325 10.31 8.35 2.13
C ILE A 325 11.02 7.29 1.29
N ARG A 326 11.47 7.68 0.09
CA ARG A 326 12.36 6.87 -0.76
C ARG A 326 13.54 7.72 -1.22
N THR A 327 14.71 7.11 -1.32
CA THR A 327 15.86 7.75 -1.97
C THR A 327 15.74 7.65 -3.49
N SER A 328 16.31 8.60 -4.23
CA SER A 328 16.36 8.56 -5.71
C SER A 328 16.99 7.27 -6.27
N LEU A 329 17.92 6.68 -5.52
CA LEU A 329 18.67 5.47 -5.87
C LEU A 329 18.03 4.17 -5.37
N ASN A 330 16.91 4.24 -4.63
CA ASN A 330 16.20 3.05 -4.15
C ASN A 330 15.93 2.09 -5.33
N ARG A 331 16.26 0.81 -5.19
CA ARG A 331 15.95 -0.23 -6.18
C ARG A 331 14.79 -1.08 -5.70
N TYR A 332 13.96 -1.53 -6.65
CA TYR A 332 12.88 -2.46 -6.34
C TYR A 332 13.45 -3.86 -6.21
N HIS A 333 13.52 -4.40 -4.99
CA HIS A 333 14.04 -5.74 -4.73
C HIS A 333 12.96 -6.79 -4.93
N ALA A 334 12.92 -7.40 -6.12
CA ALA A 334 12.07 -8.54 -6.41
C ALA A 334 12.84 -9.81 -6.07
N GLU A 335 12.84 -10.20 -4.80
CA GLU A 335 13.42 -11.48 -4.40
C GLU A 335 12.43 -12.63 -4.66
N ASP A 336 12.95 -13.70 -5.25
CA ASP A 336 12.33 -15.02 -5.28
C ASP A 336 12.17 -15.50 -3.82
N ARG A 337 10.98 -15.35 -3.24
CA ARG A 337 10.63 -15.91 -1.93
C ARG A 337 10.52 -17.46 -1.99
N LYS A 338 11.59 -18.14 -2.41
CA LYS A 338 11.66 -19.60 -2.49
C LYS A 338 11.90 -20.25 -1.13
N SER A 339 12.40 -19.53 -0.13
CA SER A 339 12.54 -20.04 1.24
C SER A 339 11.40 -19.48 2.10
N GLY A 340 10.62 -20.35 2.75
CA GLY A 340 9.48 -19.99 3.60
C GLY A 340 9.80 -19.13 4.84
N SER A 341 10.95 -18.47 4.89
CA SER A 341 11.32 -17.52 5.94
C SER A 341 10.67 -16.16 5.66
N GLN A 342 9.67 -15.81 6.48
CA GLN A 342 8.94 -14.54 6.40
C GLN A 342 9.75 -13.33 6.88
N ASN A 343 11.01 -13.49 7.28
CA ASN A 343 11.92 -12.38 7.57
C ASN A 343 12.45 -11.76 6.27
N GLY A 344 11.49 -11.30 5.45
CA GLY A 344 11.74 -10.78 4.12
C GLY A 344 12.61 -9.53 4.17
N PHE A 345 13.51 -9.44 3.21
CA PHE A 345 14.34 -8.29 2.95
C PHE A 345 13.52 -7.00 3.02
N ARG A 346 13.83 -6.15 3.99
CA ARG A 346 13.27 -4.80 4.07
C ARG A 346 14.27 -3.87 3.40
N SER A 347 13.81 -3.18 2.36
CA SER A 347 14.63 -2.16 1.73
C SER A 347 15.02 -1.10 2.77
N THR A 348 16.32 -0.88 2.94
CA THR A 348 16.88 0.18 3.79
C THR A 348 16.69 1.57 3.21
N THR A 349 16.29 1.66 1.93
CA THR A 349 16.14 2.91 1.17
C THR A 349 14.68 3.35 1.03
N ALA A 350 13.76 2.69 1.73
CA ALA A 350 12.35 3.08 1.85
C ALA A 350 11.93 3.09 3.33
N VAL A 351 11.63 4.28 3.87
CA VAL A 351 11.30 4.47 5.28
C VAL A 351 9.85 4.90 5.42
N LYS A 352 9.13 4.26 6.35
CA LYS A 352 7.76 4.64 6.70
C LYS A 352 7.81 5.60 7.88
N LEU A 353 7.15 6.74 7.73
CA LEU A 353 6.90 7.68 8.81
C LEU A 353 5.44 7.56 9.22
N LEU A 354 5.21 7.24 10.48
CA LEU A 354 3.88 7.08 11.06
C LEU A 354 3.80 7.92 12.33
N PRO A 355 2.67 8.61 12.60
CA PRO A 355 2.44 9.16 13.91
C PRO A 355 2.38 8.00 14.91
N MET A 356 3.11 8.13 16.01
CA MET A 356 3.01 7.21 17.13
C MET A 356 2.31 7.93 18.27
N ILE A 357 1.30 7.28 18.83
CA ILE A 357 0.52 7.74 19.97
C ILE A 357 0.96 6.89 21.16
N GLU A 358 1.18 7.54 22.29
CA GLU A 358 1.37 6.89 23.58
C GLU A 358 0.15 7.19 24.45
N ASP A 359 -0.43 6.14 25.02
CA ASP A 359 -1.54 6.27 25.97
C ASP A 359 -1.48 5.16 27.01
N GLU A 360 -2.19 5.36 28.10
CA GLU A 360 -2.26 4.45 29.23
C GLU A 360 -3.55 3.65 29.22
N PHE A 361 -3.43 2.37 29.51
CA PHE A 361 -4.54 1.44 29.55
C PHE A 361 -4.45 0.60 30.82
N VAL A 362 -5.60 0.30 31.42
CA VAL A 362 -5.67 -0.59 32.59
C VAL A 362 -5.49 -2.02 32.12
N VAL A 363 -4.63 -2.78 32.80
CA VAL A 363 -4.53 -4.22 32.61
C VAL A 363 -5.71 -4.88 33.31
N TRP A 364 -6.56 -5.53 32.52
CA TRP A 364 -7.73 -6.26 32.99
C TRP A 364 -7.38 -7.70 33.37
N ASP A 365 -6.54 -8.37 32.57
CA ASP A 365 -6.17 -9.76 32.79
C ASP A 365 -4.82 -10.10 32.12
N ILE A 366 -4.20 -11.23 32.49
CA ILE A 366 -3.06 -11.82 31.81
C ILE A 366 -3.52 -13.08 31.07
N VAL A 367 -3.59 -13.01 29.76
CA VAL A 367 -4.08 -14.13 28.96
C VAL A 367 -2.92 -14.98 28.47
N THR A 368 -2.91 -16.24 28.90
CA THR A 368 -1.98 -17.25 28.37
C THR A 368 -2.77 -18.42 27.77
N SER A 369 -2.54 -18.66 26.49
CA SER A 369 -3.11 -19.76 25.70
C SER A 369 -2.05 -20.29 24.73
N PRO A 370 -2.25 -21.48 24.12
CA PRO A 370 -1.31 -22.02 23.15
C PRO A 370 -1.06 -21.09 21.95
N LYS A 371 -2.04 -20.23 21.60
CA LYS A 371 -1.98 -19.33 20.44
C LYS A 371 -1.63 -17.89 20.80
N PHE A 372 -1.69 -17.51 22.08
CA PHE A 372 -1.52 -16.14 22.51
C PHE A 372 -1.00 -16.06 23.94
N SER A 373 -0.01 -15.21 24.17
CA SER A 373 0.46 -14.86 25.51
C SER A 373 0.71 -13.37 25.57
N GLY A 374 0.01 -12.68 26.48
CA GLY A 374 0.03 -11.24 26.56
C GLY A 374 -0.91 -10.69 27.61
N LEU A 375 -1.11 -9.37 27.58
CA LEU A 375 -2.02 -8.64 28.45
C LEU A 375 -3.38 -8.50 27.78
N GLU A 376 -4.45 -8.59 28.56
CA GLU A 376 -5.76 -8.06 28.18
C GLU A 376 -5.94 -6.72 28.87
N CYS A 377 -6.14 -5.67 28.08
CA CYS A 377 -6.26 -4.30 28.54
C CYS A 377 -7.66 -3.77 28.26
N ALA A 378 -8.12 -2.81 29.06
CA ALA A 378 -9.39 -2.13 28.86
C ALA A 378 -9.19 -0.68 28.40
N THR A 379 -10.02 -0.23 27.45
CA THR A 379 -10.15 1.18 27.09
C THR A 379 -11.02 1.92 28.10
N LYS A 380 -10.98 3.26 28.10
CA LYS A 380 -11.87 4.11 28.92
C LYS A 380 -13.36 3.90 28.62
N THR A 381 -13.70 3.30 27.48
CA THR A 381 -15.09 3.00 27.09
C THR A 381 -15.56 1.62 27.56
N GLY A 382 -14.69 0.84 28.22
CA GLY A 382 -14.97 -0.53 28.64
C GLY A 382 -14.66 -1.60 27.59
N ALA A 383 -14.34 -1.23 26.34
CA ALA A 383 -13.91 -2.21 25.34
C ALA A 383 -12.55 -2.83 25.73
N THR A 384 -12.44 -4.16 25.68
CA THR A 384 -11.19 -4.88 25.97
C THR A 384 -10.44 -5.24 24.69
N PHE A 385 -9.12 -5.39 24.81
CA PHE A 385 -8.24 -5.78 23.71
C PHE A 385 -6.97 -6.46 24.23
N ARG A 386 -6.28 -7.19 23.35
CA ARG A 386 -5.12 -8.00 23.72
C ARG A 386 -3.81 -7.42 23.18
N VAL A 387 -2.78 -7.38 24.03
CA VAL A 387 -1.42 -6.89 23.72
C VAL A 387 -0.43 -8.03 23.89
N PRO A 388 0.18 -8.56 22.82
CA PRO A 388 1.08 -9.70 22.93
C PRO A 388 2.41 -9.32 23.58
N PHE A 389 3.01 -10.21 24.39
CA PHE A 389 4.34 -9.97 24.98
C PHE A 389 5.48 -9.93 23.95
N SER A 390 5.25 -10.44 22.73
CA SER A 390 6.18 -10.28 21.61
C SER A 390 6.27 -8.85 21.11
N SER A 391 5.39 -7.95 21.55
CA SER A 391 5.42 -6.54 21.19
C SER A 391 6.42 -5.70 21.99
N VAL A 392 7.02 -6.27 23.04
CA VAL A 392 8.06 -5.63 23.86
C VAL A 392 9.36 -5.57 23.06
N ALA A 393 9.97 -4.39 22.98
CA ALA A 393 11.24 -4.21 22.27
C ALA A 393 12.35 -5.04 22.94
N PRO A 394 13.20 -5.76 22.16
CA PRO A 394 14.31 -6.55 22.73
C PRO A 394 15.29 -5.72 23.56
N GLU A 395 15.46 -4.45 23.21
CA GLU A 395 16.38 -3.52 23.89
C GLU A 395 15.89 -3.16 25.31
N GLU A 396 14.57 -3.07 25.51
CA GLU A 396 13.97 -2.80 26.83
C GLU A 396 14.01 -4.03 27.76
N LEU A 397 14.41 -5.20 27.25
CA LEU A 397 14.51 -6.46 27.99
C LEU A 397 15.92 -6.78 28.48
N GLN A 398 16.95 -6.02 28.06
CA GLN A 398 18.32 -6.26 28.51
C GLN A 398 18.53 -5.88 29.98
N ASP A 399 17.68 -5.03 30.52
CA ASP A 399 17.66 -4.77 31.96
C ASP A 399 16.90 -5.90 32.68
N SER A 400 17.65 -6.85 33.22
CA SER A 400 17.13 -8.01 33.97
C SER A 400 16.34 -7.63 35.24
N SER A 401 16.39 -6.35 35.63
CA SER A 401 15.59 -5.74 36.70
C SER A 401 14.24 -5.19 36.24
N SER A 402 13.97 -5.13 34.92
CA SER A 402 12.73 -4.55 34.39
C SER A 402 11.50 -5.40 34.71
N ASP A 403 10.41 -4.75 35.12
CA ASP A 403 9.09 -5.38 35.33
C ASP A 403 8.63 -6.19 34.11
N LEU A 404 9.09 -5.84 32.91
CA LEU A 404 8.84 -6.53 31.64
C LEU A 404 9.53 -7.90 31.53
N ALA A 405 10.76 -8.01 32.01
CA ALA A 405 11.47 -9.29 32.09
C ALA A 405 10.81 -10.22 33.12
N MET A 406 10.32 -9.65 34.23
CA MET A 406 9.56 -10.38 35.25
C MET A 406 8.26 -10.93 34.68
N LEU A 407 7.50 -10.16 33.90
CA LEU A 407 6.28 -10.62 33.22
C LEU A 407 6.50 -11.82 32.30
N LYS A 408 7.61 -11.85 31.54
CA LYS A 408 7.94 -13.02 30.69
C LYS A 408 8.33 -14.24 31.50
N LYS A 409 9.02 -14.08 32.63
CA LYS A 409 9.41 -15.16 33.55
C LYS A 409 8.20 -15.72 34.32
N LEU A 410 7.22 -14.87 34.59
CA LEU A 410 6.00 -15.20 35.33
C LEU A 410 4.92 -15.90 34.51
N ARG A 411 5.21 -16.22 33.25
CA ARG A 411 4.30 -16.92 32.32
C ARG A 411 3.78 -18.22 32.95
N GLY A 412 2.52 -18.21 33.39
CA GLY A 412 1.84 -19.36 33.97
C GLY A 412 1.86 -19.46 35.51
N SER A 413 2.41 -18.47 36.22
CA SER A 413 2.36 -18.43 37.69
C SER A 413 1.17 -17.60 38.17
N ARG A 414 0.28 -18.19 39.00
CA ARG A 414 -0.84 -17.46 39.64
C ARG A 414 -0.40 -16.25 40.48
N LYS A 415 0.88 -16.21 40.92
CA LYS A 415 1.42 -15.05 41.65
C LYS A 415 1.54 -13.82 40.75
N ALA A 416 1.64 -13.98 39.44
CA ALA A 416 1.78 -12.88 38.48
C ALA A 416 0.52 -12.03 38.35
N ASP A 417 -0.64 -12.69 38.37
CA ASP A 417 -1.93 -12.05 38.15
C ASP A 417 -2.21 -11.00 39.24
N CYS A 418 -1.83 -11.29 40.49
CA CYS A 418 -2.01 -10.38 41.62
C CYS A 418 -1.17 -9.09 41.54
N PHE A 419 -0.08 -9.04 40.77
CA PHE A 419 0.80 -7.87 40.72
C PHE A 419 0.49 -6.92 39.56
N VAL A 420 -0.10 -7.41 38.47
CA VAL A 420 -0.21 -6.65 37.22
C VAL A 420 -1.65 -6.31 36.87
N VAL A 421 -2.63 -7.14 37.26
CA VAL A 421 -4.05 -6.81 37.06
C VAL A 421 -4.41 -5.57 37.88
N GLY A 422 -5.11 -4.62 37.25
CA GLY A 422 -5.46 -3.33 37.84
C GLY A 422 -4.37 -2.25 37.70
N THR A 423 -3.16 -2.60 37.27
CA THR A 423 -2.11 -1.62 36.97
C THR A 423 -2.33 -0.94 35.60
N TYR A 424 -1.61 0.17 35.37
CA TYR A 424 -1.63 0.86 34.08
C TYR A 424 -0.42 0.48 33.25
N VAL A 425 -0.64 0.24 31.96
CA VAL A 425 0.42 0.05 30.97
C VAL A 425 0.45 1.19 29.97
N THR A 426 1.65 1.67 29.68
CA THR A 426 1.88 2.62 28.59
C THR A 426 2.06 1.83 27.31
N LEU A 427 1.13 2.03 26.38
CA LEU A 427 1.18 1.42 25.06
C LEU A 427 1.52 2.47 24.02
N GLN A 428 2.36 2.10 23.07
CA GLN A 428 2.66 2.87 21.88
C GLN A 428 1.97 2.23 20.66
N PHE A 429 1.22 3.01 19.90
CA PHE A 429 0.43 2.51 18.76
C PHE A 429 0.26 3.59 17.68
N GLN A 430 -0.25 3.22 16.50
CA GLN A 430 -0.30 4.12 15.33
C GLN A 430 -1.63 4.88 15.23
N SER A 431 -2.74 4.22 15.53
CA SER A 431 -4.08 4.79 15.40
C SER A 431 -5.06 4.06 16.32
N ARG A 432 -6.29 4.59 16.45
CA ARG A 432 -7.38 3.96 17.22
C ARG A 432 -8.53 3.59 16.30
N LEU A 433 -9.18 2.48 16.64
CA LEU A 433 -10.52 2.17 16.15
C LEU A 433 -11.55 3.10 16.80
N PRO A 434 -12.77 3.22 16.25
CA PRO A 434 -13.87 3.97 16.87
C PRO A 434 -14.19 3.56 18.30
N SER A 435 -14.00 2.27 18.61
CA SER A 435 -14.15 1.72 19.96
C SER A 435 -13.07 2.20 20.95
N GLY A 436 -12.12 3.02 20.50
CA GLY A 436 -10.97 3.47 21.29
C GLY A 436 -9.83 2.47 21.38
N ILE A 437 -9.99 1.26 20.80
CA ILE A 437 -8.98 0.20 20.81
C ILE A 437 -7.77 0.63 19.96
N PRO A 438 -6.53 0.55 20.48
CA PRO A 438 -5.33 0.87 19.71
C PRO A 438 -5.05 -0.18 18.62
N ARG A 439 -4.64 0.26 17.42
CA ARG A 439 -4.18 -0.61 16.33
C ARG A 439 -2.68 -0.89 16.48
N PHE A 440 -2.34 -2.18 16.47
CA PHE A 440 -0.97 -2.69 16.58
C PHE A 440 -0.22 -2.16 17.82
N PRO A 441 -0.80 -2.28 19.04
CA PRO A 441 -0.16 -1.77 20.24
C PRO A 441 1.15 -2.48 20.54
N LYS A 442 2.12 -1.70 21.00
CA LYS A 442 3.38 -2.16 21.57
C LYS A 442 3.46 -1.73 23.02
N LEU A 443 3.77 -2.67 23.90
CA LEU A 443 4.00 -2.37 25.29
C LEU A 443 5.34 -1.63 25.44
N LYS A 444 5.30 -0.40 25.97
CA LYS A 444 6.47 0.43 26.24
C LYS A 444 6.89 0.36 27.71
N GLY A 445 5.92 0.21 28.61
CA GLY A 445 6.18 0.16 30.04
C GLY A 445 4.94 -0.11 30.87
N ILE A 446 5.17 -0.39 32.14
CA ILE A 446 4.14 -0.60 33.15
C ILE A 446 4.34 0.48 34.20
N ARG A 447 3.27 1.20 34.56
CA ARG A 447 3.27 2.11 35.70
C ARG A 447 2.65 1.39 36.89
N GLY A 448 3.41 1.28 37.97
CA GLY A 448 2.97 0.67 39.22
C GLY A 448 3.76 -0.56 39.70
N GLY A 449 4.92 -0.87 39.11
CA GLY A 449 5.87 -1.84 39.68
C GLY A 449 6.31 -1.44 41.09
N ALA A 450 6.57 -2.44 41.95
CA ALA A 450 6.73 -2.34 43.40
C ALA A 450 7.38 -1.02 43.88
N GLY A 451 6.55 -0.12 44.43
CA GLY A 451 6.97 1.19 44.93
C GLY A 451 5.91 2.31 44.88
N TRP A 452 4.75 2.05 44.26
CA TRP A 452 3.70 3.08 44.06
C TRP A 452 2.37 2.78 44.76
N TYR A 453 2.32 1.76 45.62
CA TYR A 453 1.22 1.62 46.58
C TYR A 453 1.55 2.51 47.78
N LEU A 454 0.77 3.59 47.94
CA LEU A 454 0.61 4.28 49.23
C LEU A 454 -0.07 3.35 50.22
#